data_AF-P58284-F1
#
_entry.id   AF-P58284-F1
#
_cell.length_a   1.000
_cell.length_b   1.000
_cell.length_c   1.000
_cell.angle_alpha   90.00
_cell.angle_beta   90.00
_cell.angle_gamma   90.00
#
_symmetry.space_group_name_H-M   'P 1'
#
loop_
_entity.id
_entity.type
_entity.pdbx_description
1 polymer ?
#
loop_
_entity_poly.entity_id
_entity_poly.type
_entity_poly.pdbx_seq_one_letter_code
_entity_poly.pdbx_strand_id
1 'polypeptide(L)'
;YRTIDRIYPALTREHKLLIPDIKGEAHIVYEEGRLYPHHNLYYITSEIWDLRALQAVLLSGIARLFVSVYSTKMHGGFLRFQAQYLRRIRVPNWSQVPAAVRQELITAGAKPDLAACNRAVFALYAMTAEERAALGGNGD
;
A
#
# COMPACT_ATOMS: atom_id res chain seq x y z
N TYR A 1 22.55 23.61 -11.32
CA TYR A 1 21.20 23.17 -11.71
C TYR A 1 21.19 21.64 -11.79
N ARG A 2 20.24 20.94 -11.17
CA ARG A 2 20.06 19.48 -11.28
C ARG A 2 18.73 19.27 -12.00
N THR A 3 18.76 18.72 -13.21
CA THR A 3 17.60 18.63 -14.11
C THR A 3 16.84 17.31 -14.00
N ILE A 4 17.40 16.33 -13.27
CA ILE A 4 16.79 15.01 -13.05
C ILE A 4 16.87 14.63 -11.58
N ASP A 5 15.91 13.80 -11.16
CA ASP A 5 15.89 13.21 -9.83
C ASP A 5 17.18 12.43 -9.55
N ARG A 6 17.62 12.47 -8.29
CA ARG A 6 18.82 11.76 -7.87
C ARG A 6 18.57 10.25 -7.97
N ILE A 7 19.43 9.56 -8.71
CA ILE A 7 19.43 8.10 -8.82
C ILE A 7 20.24 7.51 -7.67
N TYR A 8 19.71 6.45 -7.06
CA TYR A 8 20.38 5.67 -6.02
C TYR A 8 20.60 4.24 -6.52
N PRO A 9 21.76 3.89 -7.13
CA PRO A 9 21.95 2.59 -7.78
C PRO A 9 21.71 1.37 -6.88
N ALA A 10 21.93 1.49 -5.57
CA ALA A 10 21.64 0.44 -4.60
C ALA A 10 20.15 0.03 -4.60
N LEU A 11 19.26 1.00 -4.82
CA LEU A 11 17.81 0.78 -4.84
C LEU A 11 17.40 -0.24 -5.89
N THR A 12 18.13 -0.37 -7.00
CA THR A 12 17.85 -1.38 -8.03
C THR A 12 17.80 -2.79 -7.45
N ARG A 13 18.65 -3.09 -6.45
CA ARG A 13 18.81 -4.43 -5.87
C ARG A 13 17.98 -4.66 -4.61
N GLU A 14 17.22 -3.66 -4.17
CA GLU A 14 16.40 -3.75 -2.97
C GLU A 14 14.98 -4.21 -3.28
N HIS A 15 14.42 -5.08 -2.45
CA HIS A 15 12.99 -5.39 -2.54
C HIS A 15 12.17 -4.14 -2.21
N LYS A 16 11.13 -3.88 -3.00
CA LYS A 16 10.33 -2.66 -2.86
C LYS A 16 8.92 -2.82 -3.39
N LEU A 17 8.01 -1.99 -2.88
CA LEU A 17 6.69 -1.81 -3.46
C LEU A 17 6.72 -0.61 -4.40
N LEU A 18 6.18 -0.78 -5.60
CA LEU A 18 6.04 0.26 -6.60
C LEU A 18 4.59 0.74 -6.63
N ILE A 19 4.42 2.07 -6.63
CA ILE A 19 3.12 2.73 -6.56
C ILE A 19 3.06 3.80 -7.65
N PRO A 20 2.14 3.73 -8.60
CA PRO A 20 1.98 4.76 -9.61
C PRO A 20 1.47 6.07 -9.00
N ASP A 21 2.00 7.21 -9.44
CA ASP A 21 1.54 8.54 -8.95
C ASP A 21 0.05 8.76 -9.24
N ILE A 22 -0.45 8.30 -10.39
CA ILE A 22 -1.83 8.51 -10.83
C ILE A 22 -2.47 7.18 -11.22
N LYS A 23 -3.54 6.78 -10.52
CA LYS A 23 -4.37 5.64 -10.91
C LYS A 23 -5.77 5.73 -10.31
N GLY A 24 -6.75 5.09 -10.96
CA GLY A 24 -8.13 5.04 -10.48
C GLY A 24 -8.30 4.10 -9.29
N GLU A 25 -7.50 3.04 -9.25
CA GLU A 25 -7.50 2.01 -8.22
C GLU A 25 -6.10 1.83 -7.64
N ALA A 26 -6.02 1.39 -6.39
CA ALA A 26 -4.75 1.09 -5.74
C ALA A 26 -4.05 -0.05 -6.51
N HIS A 27 -2.89 0.23 -7.09
CA HIS A 27 -2.09 -0.77 -7.79
C HIS A 27 -0.69 -0.74 -7.20
N ILE A 28 -0.42 -1.74 -6.38
CA ILE A 28 0.82 -1.83 -5.60
C ILE A 28 1.53 -3.08 -6.09
N VAL A 29 2.70 -2.90 -6.69
CA VAL A 29 3.46 -4.00 -7.29
C VAL A 29 4.68 -4.29 -6.45
N TYR A 30 4.88 -5.55 -6.09
CA TYR A 30 6.12 -5.98 -5.45
C TYR A 30 7.22 -6.19 -6.50
N GLU A 31 8.36 -5.56 -6.27
CA GLU A 31 9.56 -5.65 -7.10
C GLU A 31 10.67 -6.35 -6.28
N GLU A 32 11.26 -7.39 -6.86
CA GLU A 32 12.21 -8.31 -6.22
C GLU A 32 13.67 -7.80 -6.20
N GLY A 33 13.91 -6.51 -6.40
CA GLY A 33 15.28 -5.98 -6.47
C GLY A 33 15.96 -6.29 -7.81
N ARG A 34 15.21 -6.25 -8.91
CA ARG A 34 15.71 -6.44 -10.28
C ARG A 34 15.72 -5.15 -11.08
N LEU A 35 14.85 -4.19 -10.73
CA LEU A 35 14.59 -3.00 -11.55
C LEU A 35 14.63 -1.72 -10.72
N TYR A 36 15.09 -0.63 -11.34
CA TYR A 36 15.03 0.70 -10.75
C TYR A 36 13.63 1.32 -10.96
N PRO A 37 13.05 2.02 -9.97
CA PRO A 37 11.74 2.66 -10.13
C PRO A 37 11.76 3.72 -11.23
N HIS A 38 10.80 3.64 -12.14
CA HIS A 38 10.63 4.64 -13.19
C HIS A 38 10.12 5.96 -12.60
N HIS A 39 10.31 7.08 -13.30
CA HIS A 39 10.03 8.44 -12.78
C HIS A 39 8.58 8.71 -12.36
N ASN A 40 7.62 7.90 -12.83
CA ASN A 40 6.20 7.98 -12.49
C ASN A 40 5.77 6.98 -11.40
N LEU A 41 6.73 6.28 -10.80
CA LEU A 41 6.51 5.31 -9.74
C LEU A 41 7.18 5.80 -8.45
N TYR A 42 6.39 5.91 -7.39
CA TYR A 42 6.93 5.94 -6.04
C TYR A 42 7.35 4.53 -5.64
N TYR A 43 8.28 4.45 -4.68
CA TYR A 43 8.70 3.20 -4.10
C TYR A 43 8.63 3.24 -2.57
N ILE A 44 8.38 2.08 -1.96
CA ILE A 44 8.46 1.86 -0.51
C ILE A 44 9.37 0.67 -0.25
N THR A 45 10.38 0.86 0.59
CA THR A 45 11.20 -0.20 1.17
C THR A 45 10.90 -0.31 2.67
N SER A 46 11.24 -1.43 3.28
CA SER A 46 11.14 -1.59 4.72
C SER A 46 12.12 -2.65 5.20
N GLU A 47 12.77 -2.36 6.33
CA GLU A 47 13.60 -3.33 7.06
C GLU A 47 12.82 -4.04 8.17
N ILE A 48 11.68 -3.46 8.58
CA ILE A 48 10.92 -3.89 9.76
C ILE A 48 9.62 -4.57 9.35
N TRP A 49 8.87 -3.94 8.44
CA TRP A 49 7.61 -4.48 7.94
C TRP A 49 7.87 -5.43 6.78
N ASP A 50 7.16 -6.55 6.77
CA ASP A 50 7.13 -7.41 5.59
C ASP A 50 6.47 -6.65 4.42
N LEU A 51 7.13 -6.63 3.27
CA LEU A 51 6.66 -5.86 2.12
C LEU A 51 5.39 -6.45 1.49
N ARG A 52 5.17 -7.76 1.55
CA ARG A 52 3.90 -8.37 1.10
C ARG A 52 2.78 -8.05 2.08
N ALA A 53 3.05 -8.04 3.38
CA ALA A 53 2.07 -7.57 4.36
C ALA A 53 1.70 -6.09 4.13
N LEU A 54 2.69 -5.24 3.86
CA LEU A 54 2.44 -3.83 3.54
C LEU A 54 1.72 -3.66 2.21
N GLN A 55 1.99 -4.53 1.23
CA GLN A 55 1.25 -4.58 -0.04
C GLN A 55 -0.24 -4.80 0.20
N ALA A 56 -0.61 -5.73 1.09
CA ALA A 56 -2.01 -5.98 1.46
C ALA A 56 -2.67 -4.74 2.08
N VAL A 57 -1.97 -4.06 3.01
CA VAL A 57 -2.47 -2.81 3.62
C VAL A 57 -2.73 -1.74 2.55
N LEU A 58 -1.79 -1.56 1.62
CA LEU A 58 -1.87 -0.54 0.57
C LEU A 58 -2.89 -0.86 -0.54
N LEU A 59 -3.16 -2.15 -0.78
CA LEU A 59 -4.21 -2.59 -1.69
C LEU A 59 -5.61 -2.49 -1.09
N SER A 60 -5.71 -2.61 0.24
CA SER A 60 -7.00 -2.58 0.93
C SER A 60 -7.72 -1.23 0.81
N GLY A 61 -9.03 -1.26 1.12
CA GLY A 61 -9.87 -0.07 1.15
C GLY A 61 -9.36 1.03 2.08
N ILE A 62 -8.58 0.72 3.11
CA ILE A 62 -8.10 1.72 4.08
C ILE A 62 -7.11 2.70 3.44
N ALA A 63 -6.20 2.21 2.60
CA ALA A 63 -5.23 3.05 1.92
C ALA A 63 -5.92 3.97 0.92
N ARG A 64 -6.92 3.44 0.20
CA ARG A 64 -7.79 4.23 -0.67
C ARG A 64 -8.56 5.29 0.13
N LEU A 65 -9.09 4.95 1.30
CA LEU A 65 -9.78 5.91 2.17
C LEU A 65 -8.84 7.06 2.56
N PHE A 66 -7.67 6.76 3.13
CA PHE A 66 -6.70 7.79 3.52
C PHE A 66 -6.30 8.70 2.36
N VAL A 67 -5.96 8.11 1.21
CA VAL A 67 -5.57 8.89 0.02
C VAL A 67 -6.75 9.71 -0.50
N SER A 68 -7.98 9.18 -0.48
CA SER A 68 -9.17 9.92 -0.95
C SER A 68 -9.56 11.09 -0.05
N VAL A 69 -9.24 11.04 1.25
CA VAL A 69 -9.49 12.13 2.20
C VAL A 69 -8.47 13.25 2.03
N TYR A 70 -7.21 12.92 1.75
CA TYR A 70 -6.15 13.92 1.63
C TYR A 70 -5.89 14.41 0.20
N SER A 71 -6.26 13.62 -0.82
CA SER A 71 -6.03 13.95 -2.22
C SER A 71 -7.29 14.51 -2.87
N THR A 72 -7.08 15.50 -3.73
CA THR A 72 -8.09 15.93 -4.70
C THR A 72 -8.38 14.78 -5.68
N LYS A 73 -9.66 14.51 -5.96
CA LYS A 73 -10.04 13.67 -7.10
C LYS A 73 -9.74 14.45 -8.37
N MET A 74 -8.92 13.88 -9.25
CA MET A 74 -8.63 14.48 -10.54
C MET A 74 -9.77 14.22 -11.52
N HIS A 75 -9.81 14.99 -12.61
CA HIS A 75 -10.74 14.76 -13.71
C HIS A 75 -10.67 13.30 -14.18
N GLY A 76 -11.83 12.67 -14.40
CA GLY A 76 -11.92 11.23 -14.73
C GLY A 76 -11.94 10.29 -13.52
N GLY A 77 -11.95 10.80 -12.28
CA GLY A 77 -12.09 9.97 -11.07
C GLY A 77 -10.79 9.34 -10.57
N PHE A 78 -9.64 9.71 -11.14
CA PHE A 78 -8.33 9.22 -10.74
C PHE A 78 -7.89 9.81 -9.39
N LEU A 79 -7.27 8.98 -8.56
CA LEU A 79 -6.61 9.40 -7.32
C LEU A 79 -5.13 9.64 -7.58
N ARG A 80 -4.58 10.65 -6.90
CA ARG A 80 -3.15 10.94 -6.95
C ARG A 80 -2.46 10.44 -5.68
N PHE A 81 -1.66 9.40 -5.82
CA PHE A 81 -0.95 8.73 -4.73
C PHE A 81 0.37 9.42 -4.42
N GLN A 82 0.33 10.73 -4.17
CA GLN A 82 1.54 11.49 -3.84
C GLN A 82 2.22 10.90 -2.60
N ALA A 83 3.56 10.86 -2.62
CA ALA A 83 4.35 10.37 -1.50
C ALA A 83 3.99 11.03 -0.15
N GLN A 84 3.58 12.30 -0.17
CA GLN A 84 3.12 13.02 1.03
C GLN A 84 1.89 12.37 1.68
N TYR A 85 0.96 11.83 0.90
CA TYR A 85 -0.26 11.19 1.41
C TYR A 85 0.00 9.75 1.82
N LEU A 86 0.83 9.03 1.05
CA LEU A 86 1.26 7.67 1.41
C LEU A 86 1.92 7.63 2.78
N ARG A 87 2.77 8.63 3.11
CA ARG A 87 3.43 8.76 4.42
C ARG A 87 2.48 9.01 5.59
N ARG A 88 1.22 9.39 5.33
CA ARG A 88 0.21 9.61 6.37
C ARG A 88 -0.54 8.34 6.76
N ILE A 89 -0.43 7.27 5.97
CA ILE A 89 -1.03 5.98 6.31
C ILE A 89 -0.31 5.45 7.56
N ARG A 90 -1.07 5.30 8.65
CA ARG A 90 -0.55 4.81 9.92
C ARG A 90 -0.66 3.30 9.98
N VAL A 91 0.47 2.62 10.14
CA VAL A 91 0.53 1.18 10.41
C VAL A 91 1.07 0.96 11.84
N PRO A 92 0.61 -0.07 12.57
CA PRO A 92 1.16 -0.39 13.88
C PRO A 92 2.63 -0.82 13.79
N ASN A 93 3.32 -0.89 14.92
CA ASN A 93 4.65 -1.50 14.93
C ASN A 93 4.53 -2.97 14.57
N TRP A 94 5.38 -3.45 13.67
CA TRP A 94 5.29 -4.83 13.18
C TRP A 94 5.34 -5.86 14.31
N SER A 95 6.18 -5.62 15.33
CA SER A 95 6.30 -6.46 16.52
C SER A 95 5.02 -6.58 17.35
N GLN A 96 4.09 -5.62 17.24
CA GLN A 96 2.82 -5.60 17.97
C GLN A 96 1.69 -6.30 17.20
N VAL A 97 1.88 -6.61 15.91
CA VAL A 97 0.89 -7.33 15.11
C VAL A 97 0.90 -8.81 15.51
N PRO A 98 -0.25 -9.44 15.83
CA PRO A 98 -0.30 -10.87 16.14
C PRO A 98 0.19 -11.74 14.98
N ALA A 99 0.90 -12.83 15.28
CA ALA A 99 1.51 -13.69 14.25
C ALA A 99 0.50 -14.23 13.22
N ALA A 100 -0.72 -14.56 13.64
CA ALA A 100 -1.79 -14.99 12.74
C ALA A 100 -2.15 -13.91 11.71
N VAL A 101 -2.33 -12.66 12.17
CA VAL A 101 -2.65 -11.51 11.30
C VAL A 101 -1.48 -11.19 10.37
N ARG A 102 -0.23 -11.31 10.84
CA ARG A 102 0.95 -11.16 9.97
C ARG A 102 0.92 -12.15 8.81
N GLN A 103 0.68 -13.42 9.09
CA GLN A 103 0.66 -14.47 8.07
C GLN A 103 -0.49 -14.26 7.08
N GLU A 104 -1.64 -13.82 7.58
CA GLU A 104 -2.80 -13.48 6.74
C GLU A 104 -2.47 -12.31 5.80
N LEU A 105 -1.88 -11.23 6.31
CA LEU A 105 -1.45 -10.07 5.51
C LEU A 105 -0.43 -10.47 4.42
N ILE A 106 0.59 -11.26 4.77
CA ILE A 106 1.61 -11.72 3.82
C ILE A 106 0.97 -12.53 2.70
N THR A 107 0.06 -13.44 3.06
CA THR A 107 -0.61 -14.33 2.11
C THR A 107 -1.57 -13.55 1.20
N ALA A 108 -2.31 -12.59 1.77
CA ALA A 108 -3.21 -11.71 1.05
C ALA A 108 -2.46 -10.83 0.05
N GLY A 109 -1.35 -10.20 0.46
CA GLY A 109 -0.57 -9.32 -0.42
C GLY A 109 0.21 -10.04 -1.51
N ALA A 110 0.50 -11.33 -1.34
CA ALA A 110 1.13 -12.15 -2.39
C ALA A 110 0.18 -12.45 -3.56
N LYS A 111 -1.14 -12.31 -3.37
CA LYS A 111 -2.17 -12.61 -4.38
C LYS A 111 -2.93 -11.33 -4.76
N PRO A 112 -3.45 -11.23 -5.99
CA PRO A 112 -4.32 -10.12 -6.38
C PRO A 112 -5.75 -10.32 -5.82
N ASP A 113 -5.88 -10.48 -4.50
CA ASP A 113 -7.14 -10.73 -3.81
C ASP A 113 -7.44 -9.57 -2.85
N LEU A 114 -8.21 -8.58 -3.35
CA LEU A 114 -8.59 -7.40 -2.59
C LEU A 114 -9.48 -7.74 -1.38
N ALA A 115 -10.31 -8.76 -1.51
CA ALA A 115 -11.18 -9.23 -0.44
C ALA A 115 -10.36 -9.81 0.73
N ALA A 116 -9.37 -10.66 0.43
CA ALA A 116 -8.42 -11.14 1.43
C ALA A 116 -7.60 -10.01 2.05
N CYS A 117 -7.16 -9.02 1.26
CA CYS A 117 -6.45 -7.85 1.78
C CYS A 117 -7.33 -7.06 2.77
N ASN A 118 -8.59 -6.84 2.43
CA ASN A 118 -9.54 -6.15 3.31
C ASN A 118 -9.76 -6.92 4.61
N ARG A 119 -10.02 -8.23 4.56
CA ARG A 119 -10.20 -9.06 5.77
C ARG A 119 -8.98 -9.02 6.69
N ALA A 120 -7.79 -9.19 6.14
CA ALA A 120 -6.55 -9.12 6.90
C ALA A 120 -6.34 -7.74 7.56
N VAL A 121 -6.69 -6.66 6.86
CA VAL A 121 -6.62 -5.29 7.38
C VAL A 121 -7.68 -5.01 8.43
N PHE A 122 -8.89 -5.59 8.30
CA PHE A 122 -9.92 -5.49 9.34
C PHE A 122 -9.46 -6.14 10.65
N ALA A 123 -8.77 -7.28 10.56
CA ALA A 123 -8.13 -7.91 11.72
C ALA A 123 -6.97 -7.05 12.28
N LEU A 124 -6.16 -6.45 11.41
CA LEU A 124 -5.05 -5.58 11.81
C LEU A 124 -5.47 -4.36 12.64
N TYR A 125 -6.55 -3.69 12.23
CA TYR A 125 -7.05 -2.47 12.89
C TYR A 125 -8.21 -2.74 13.86
N ALA A 126 -8.58 -4.01 14.09
CA ALA A 126 -9.71 -4.41 14.92
C ALA A 126 -11.02 -3.67 14.55
N MET A 127 -11.30 -3.55 13.25
CA MET A 127 -12.42 -2.76 12.74
C MET A 127 -13.76 -3.37 13.11
N THR A 128 -14.69 -2.50 13.52
CA THR A 128 -16.10 -2.80 13.78
C THR A 128 -16.86 -3.12 12.49
N ALA A 129 -18.04 -3.72 12.61
CA ALA A 129 -18.88 -4.03 11.44
C ALA A 129 -19.24 -2.78 10.62
N GLU A 130 -19.49 -1.65 11.28
CA GLU A 130 -19.81 -0.38 10.63
C GLU A 130 -18.62 0.18 9.83
N GLU A 131 -17.42 0.13 10.41
CA GLU A 131 -16.19 0.56 9.72
C GLU A 131 -15.86 -0.33 8.51
N ARG A 132 -16.10 -1.64 8.63
CA ARG A 132 -15.95 -2.59 7.51
C ARG A 132 -16.92 -2.26 6.39
N ALA A 133 -18.19 -2.01 6.71
CA ALA A 133 -19.21 -1.64 5.73
C ALA A 133 -18.83 -0.35 4.98
N ALA A 134 -18.31 0.66 5.70
CA ALA A 134 -17.85 1.93 5.11
C ALA A 134 -16.68 1.77 4.12
N LEU A 135 -15.85 0.73 4.29
CA LEU A 135 -14.72 0.43 3.40
C LEU A 135 -15.08 -0.52 2.23
N GLY A 136 -16.36 -0.89 2.09
CA GLY A 136 -16.84 -1.82 1.05
C GLY A 136 -16.79 -3.29 1.46
N GLY A 137 -16.73 -3.59 2.76
CA GLY A 137 -16.68 -4.95 3.31
C GLY A 137 -18.02 -5.72 3.34
N ASN A 138 -19.06 -5.29 2.63
CA ASN A 138 -20.39 -5.94 2.69
C ASN A 138 -20.49 -7.26 1.90
N GLY A 139 -19.45 -8.09 1.87
CA GLY A 139 -19.44 -9.30 1.04
C GLY A 139 -18.71 -10.54 1.56
N ASP A 140 -17.96 -10.47 2.66
CA ASP A 140 -17.26 -11.62 3.26
C ASP A 140 -17.33 -11.60 4.79
#